data_AF-A0P7G9-F1
#
_entry.id   AF-A0P7G9-F1
#
_cell.length_a   1.000
_cell.length_b   1.000
_cell.length_c   1.000
_cell.angle_alpha   90.00
_cell.angle_beta   90.00
_cell.angle_gamma   90.00
#
_symmetry.space_group_name_H-M   'P 1'
#
loop_
_entity.id
_entity.type
_entity.pdbx_description
1 polymer ?
#
loop_
_entity_poly.entity_id
_entity_poly.type
_entity_poly.pdbx_seq_one_letter_code
_entity_poly.pdbx_strand_id
1 'polypeptide(L)'
;MKKLLLLLSLTFNLAFANDGIIDRYDFDRDNDGINDRYDNDMDNDGITDRFDNDMDNDGITDSYDNDMDNDGINDRYDNDRDNDGIINSYDTDHDNVVW
;
A
#
# COMPACT_ATOMS: atom_id res chain seq x y z
N MET A 1 26.66 10.72 -16.18
CA MET A 1 26.54 9.95 -14.91
C MET A 1 25.49 10.52 -13.94
N LYS A 2 25.21 11.83 -13.91
CA LYS A 2 24.17 12.40 -13.02
C LYS A 2 22.71 12.04 -13.38
N LYS A 3 22.40 11.80 -14.66
CA LYS A 3 21.04 11.41 -15.10
C LYS A 3 20.61 10.03 -14.59
N LEU A 4 21.54 9.08 -14.45
CA LEU A 4 21.23 7.73 -13.98
C LEU A 4 20.96 7.71 -12.47
N LEU A 5 21.70 8.52 -11.71
CA LEU A 5 21.53 8.65 -10.25
C LEU A 5 20.21 9.34 -9.87
N LEU A 6 19.76 10.32 -10.67
CA LEU A 6 18.49 11.01 -10.47
C LEU A 6 17.28 10.13 -10.80
N LEU A 7 17.40 9.25 -11.81
CA LEU A 7 16.34 8.30 -12.16
C LEU A 7 16.18 7.22 -11.08
N LEU A 8 17.30 6.66 -10.60
CA LEU A 8 17.29 5.70 -9.50
C LEU A 8 16.74 6.30 -8.20
N SER A 9 17.07 7.55 -7.88
CA SER A 9 16.50 8.18 -6.67
C SER A 9 15.02 8.43 -6.80
N LEU A 10 14.50 8.74 -8.00
CA LEU A 10 13.08 9.05 -8.18
C LEU A 10 12.20 7.81 -8.02
N THR A 11 12.66 6.65 -8.51
CA THR A 11 11.94 5.37 -8.36
C THR A 11 12.02 4.83 -6.93
N PHE A 12 13.06 5.17 -6.17
CA PHE A 12 13.23 4.71 -4.79
C PHE A 12 12.34 5.46 -3.77
N ASN A 13 11.73 6.59 -4.15
CA ASN A 13 10.81 7.35 -3.28
C ASN A 13 9.33 7.01 -3.57
N LEU A 14 9.07 5.98 -4.37
CA LEU A 14 7.73 5.55 -4.78
C LEU A 14 7.58 4.03 -4.59
N ALA A 15 8.41 3.42 -3.73
CA ALA A 15 8.54 1.98 -3.55
C ALA A 15 8.84 1.70 -2.07
N PHE A 16 7.81 1.57 -1.23
CA PHE A 16 7.91 1.40 0.21
C PHE A 16 8.64 0.10 0.58
N ALA A 17 8.35 -0.99 -0.13
CA ALA A 17 8.94 -2.31 0.10
C ALA A 17 10.40 -2.45 -0.35
N ASN A 18 10.97 -1.45 -1.03
CA ASN A 18 12.34 -1.48 -1.60
C ASN A 18 12.61 -2.62 -2.60
N ASP A 19 11.56 -3.16 -3.21
CA ASP A 19 11.59 -4.26 -4.17
C ASP A 19 11.79 -3.76 -5.63
N GLY A 20 11.54 -2.47 -5.86
CA GLY A 20 11.68 -1.78 -7.14
C GLY A 20 10.40 -1.73 -7.97
N ILE A 21 9.27 -2.17 -7.41
CA ILE A 21 7.94 -1.92 -7.94
C ILE A 21 7.47 -0.57 -7.40
N ILE A 22 6.73 0.18 -8.21
CA ILE A 22 6.15 1.45 -7.73
C ILE A 22 4.89 1.09 -6.96
N ASP A 23 4.69 1.66 -5.78
CA ASP A 23 3.63 1.32 -4.81
C ASP A 23 2.26 1.14 -5.48
N ARG A 24 1.81 2.10 -6.31
CA ARG A 24 0.57 2.00 -7.13
C ARG A 24 0.38 0.72 -7.96
N TYR A 25 1.49 0.09 -8.34
CA TYR A 25 1.52 -1.10 -9.17
C TYR A 25 2.06 -2.32 -8.42
N ASP A 26 2.31 -2.18 -7.12
CA ASP A 26 2.59 -3.24 -6.20
C ASP A 26 1.27 -3.73 -5.60
N PHE A 27 1.12 -5.04 -5.46
CA PHE A 27 -0.07 -5.66 -4.87
C PHE A 27 0.36 -6.78 -3.91
N ASP A 28 1.57 -6.68 -3.38
CA ASP A 28 2.23 -7.58 -2.43
C ASP A 28 3.14 -6.68 -1.57
N ARG A 29 2.51 -5.77 -0.84
CA ARG A 29 3.13 -4.58 -0.22
C ARG A 29 4.25 -4.93 0.73
N ASP A 30 4.11 -6.01 1.48
CA ASP A 30 5.13 -6.49 2.41
C ASP A 30 6.13 -7.48 1.77
N ASN A 31 5.88 -7.86 0.51
CA ASN A 31 6.66 -8.82 -0.27
C ASN A 31 6.76 -10.22 0.39
N ASP A 32 5.72 -10.67 1.08
CA ASP A 32 5.67 -12.03 1.65
C ASP A 32 5.23 -13.11 0.64
N GLY A 33 4.73 -12.69 -0.53
CA GLY A 33 4.30 -13.55 -1.62
C GLY A 33 2.80 -13.89 -1.60
N ILE A 34 2.03 -13.27 -0.71
CA ILE A 34 0.58 -13.21 -0.71
C ILE A 34 0.19 -11.89 -1.39
N ASN A 35 -0.80 -11.95 -2.29
CA ASN A 35 -1.30 -10.74 -2.92
C ASN A 35 -2.18 -10.01 -1.90
N ASP A 36 -2.05 -8.68 -1.77
CA ASP A 36 -2.73 -7.84 -0.76
C ASP A 36 -4.23 -8.17 -0.60
N ARG A 37 -4.93 -8.38 -1.72
CA ARG A 37 -6.33 -8.85 -1.77
C ARG A 37 -6.65 -10.09 -0.92
N TYR A 38 -5.65 -10.94 -0.72
CA TYR A 38 -5.73 -12.21 0.01
C TYR A 38 -4.85 -12.22 1.26
N ASP A 39 -4.16 -11.12 1.52
CA ASP A 39 -3.44 -10.88 2.75
C ASP A 39 -4.39 -10.29 3.79
N ASN A 40 -4.14 -10.55 5.06
CA ASN A 40 -4.91 -10.02 6.17
C ASN A 40 -4.03 -9.28 7.18
N ASP A 41 -2.77 -9.01 6.81
CA ASP A 41 -1.69 -8.35 7.54
C ASP A 41 -0.76 -7.69 6.50
N MET A 42 -1.29 -6.74 5.71
CA MET A 42 -0.67 -6.21 4.48
C MET A 42 0.68 -5.51 4.70
N ASP A 43 1.03 -5.14 5.93
CA ASP A 43 2.30 -4.51 6.28
C ASP A 43 3.24 -5.44 7.08
N ASN A 44 2.77 -6.65 7.41
CA ASN A 44 3.45 -7.69 8.18
C ASN A 44 3.97 -7.24 9.55
N ASP A 45 3.26 -6.34 10.23
CA ASP A 45 3.63 -5.91 11.58
C ASP A 45 3.21 -6.91 12.68
N GLY A 46 2.37 -7.89 12.31
CA GLY A 46 1.85 -8.94 13.17
C GLY A 46 0.50 -8.61 13.82
N ILE A 47 -0.13 -7.51 13.43
CA ILE A 47 -1.49 -7.13 13.75
C ILE A 47 -2.31 -7.26 12.47
N THR A 48 -3.32 -8.14 12.48
CA THR A 48 -4.18 -8.29 11.30
C THR A 48 -4.87 -6.98 10.96
N ASP A 49 -5.01 -6.62 9.67
CA ASP A 49 -5.56 -5.36 9.14
C ASP A 49 -6.83 -4.90 9.89
N ARG A 50 -7.75 -5.83 10.16
CA ARG A 50 -8.99 -5.56 10.92
C ARG A 50 -8.79 -4.92 12.31
N PHE A 51 -7.65 -5.18 12.94
CA PHE A 51 -7.28 -4.70 14.27
C PHE A 51 -6.10 -3.73 14.24
N ASP A 52 -5.51 -3.52 13.08
CA ASP A 52 -4.49 -2.53 12.88
C ASP A 52 -5.14 -1.14 12.76
N ASN A 53 -4.40 -0.12 13.14
CA ASN A 53 -4.80 1.27 13.04
C ASN A 53 -3.81 2.10 12.21
N ASP A 54 -2.85 1.44 11.56
CA ASP A 54 -1.74 1.99 10.77
C ASP A 54 -1.35 0.96 9.66
N MET A 55 -2.32 0.59 8.80
CA MET A 55 -2.24 -0.58 7.89
C MET A 55 -1.14 -0.52 6.82
N ASP A 56 -0.43 0.60 6.71
CA ASP A 56 0.71 0.77 5.79
C ASP A 56 2.03 1.07 6.52
N ASN A 57 2.00 1.08 7.86
CA ASN A 57 3.14 1.31 8.75
C ASN A 57 3.90 2.61 8.52
N ASP A 58 3.23 3.67 8.07
CA ASP A 58 3.87 4.95 7.78
C ASP A 58 4.01 5.86 9.02
N GLY A 59 3.32 5.48 10.11
CA GLY A 59 3.31 6.16 11.40
C GLY A 59 2.20 7.21 11.55
N ILE A 60 1.29 7.30 10.58
CA ILE A 60 0.06 8.08 10.60
C ILE A 60 -1.11 7.10 10.69
N THR A 61 -1.81 7.10 11.82
CA THR A 61 -2.95 6.20 11.98
C THR A 61 -4.00 6.40 10.87
N ASP A 62 -4.64 5.33 10.37
CA ASP A 62 -5.59 5.35 9.24
C ASP A 62 -6.64 6.46 9.34
N SER A 63 -7.10 6.76 10.57
CA SER A 63 -8.10 7.80 10.83
C SER A 63 -7.67 9.24 10.50
N TYR A 64 -6.35 9.47 10.40
CA TYR A 64 -5.73 10.76 10.07
C TYR A 64 -4.92 10.72 8.78
N ASP A 65 -4.67 9.53 8.25
CA ASP A 65 -4.01 9.37 6.99
C ASP A 65 -4.95 9.74 5.83
N ASN A 66 -4.38 10.25 4.74
CA ASN A 66 -5.12 10.56 3.53
C ASN A 66 -4.45 9.95 2.29
N ASP A 67 -3.58 8.96 2.46
CA ASP A 67 -2.83 8.22 1.45
C ASP A 67 -2.57 6.78 1.99
N MET A 68 -3.64 6.04 2.29
CA MET A 68 -3.64 4.79 3.10
C MET A 68 -2.83 3.61 2.52
N ASP A 69 -2.40 3.72 1.27
CA ASP A 69 -1.57 2.74 0.58
C ASP A 69 -0.19 3.31 0.21
N ASN A 70 0.06 4.56 0.57
CA ASN A 70 1.27 5.32 0.28
C ASN A 70 1.67 5.33 -1.21
N ASP A 71 0.71 5.23 -2.13
CA ASP A 71 0.96 5.24 -3.58
C ASP A 71 1.25 6.65 -4.15
N GLY A 72 1.07 7.68 -3.32
CA GLY A 72 1.27 9.09 -3.64
C GLY A 72 0.04 9.77 -4.25
N ILE A 73 -1.13 9.14 -4.25
CA ILE A 73 -2.44 9.73 -4.51
C ILE A 73 -3.19 9.86 -3.20
N ASN A 74 -3.59 11.09 -2.93
CA ASN A 74 -4.53 11.32 -1.84
C ASN A 74 -5.83 10.50 -2.02
N ASP A 75 -6.28 9.78 -0.99
CA ASP A 75 -7.47 8.91 -0.93
C ASP A 75 -8.73 9.46 -1.60
N ARG A 76 -8.89 10.80 -1.54
CA ARG A 76 -10.02 11.50 -2.18
C ARG A 76 -10.04 11.32 -3.69
N TYR A 77 -8.86 11.18 -4.29
CA TYR A 77 -8.63 11.04 -5.72
C TYR A 77 -8.18 9.64 -6.10
N ASP A 78 -7.96 8.77 -5.12
CA ASP A 78 -7.65 7.36 -5.36
C ASP A 78 -8.92 6.55 -5.69
N ASN A 79 -8.80 5.67 -6.68
CA ASN A 79 -9.83 4.73 -7.10
C ASN A 79 -9.67 3.31 -6.53
N ASP A 80 -8.64 3.05 -5.73
CA ASP A 80 -8.19 1.77 -5.17
C ASP A 80 -7.35 2.06 -3.90
N ARG A 81 -8.00 2.52 -2.82
CA ARG A 81 -7.34 3.25 -1.70
C ARG A 81 -6.44 2.42 -0.80
N ASP A 82 -6.67 1.13 -0.77
CA ASP A 82 -5.90 0.13 -0.05
C ASP A 82 -4.97 -0.63 -1.01
N ASN A 83 -5.04 -0.32 -2.32
CA ASN A 83 -4.22 -0.88 -3.37
C ASN A 83 -4.21 -2.42 -3.37
N ASP A 84 -5.37 -3.05 -3.15
CA ASP A 84 -5.52 -4.51 -3.20
C ASP A 84 -5.79 -5.02 -4.64
N GLY A 85 -6.00 -4.09 -5.58
CA GLY A 85 -6.31 -4.35 -6.99
C GLY A 85 -7.81 -4.48 -7.30
N ILE A 86 -8.68 -4.19 -6.34
CA ILE A 86 -10.13 -4.06 -6.50
C ILE A 86 -10.51 -2.59 -6.32
N ILE A 87 -10.87 -1.94 -7.43
CA ILE A 87 -11.29 -0.54 -7.34
C ILE A 87 -12.41 -0.32 -6.31
N ASN A 88 -12.32 0.79 -5.55
CA ASN A 88 -13.20 1.23 -4.46
C ASN A 88 -14.73 1.10 -4.73
N SER A 89 -15.14 1.09 -6.00
CA SER A 89 -16.57 0.92 -6.38
C SER A 89 -17.06 -0.53 -6.37
N TYR A 90 -16.13 -1.49 -6.37
CA TYR A 90 -16.35 -2.93 -6.33
C TYR A 90 -15.75 -3.57 -5.08
N ASP A 91 -14.83 -2.88 -4.42
CA ASP A 91 -14.33 -3.26 -3.11
C ASP A 91 -15.36 -2.92 -2.02
N THR A 92 -15.67 -3.91 -1.20
CA THR A 92 -16.61 -3.81 -0.08
C THR A 92 -15.94 -4.02 1.27
N ASP A 93 -14.65 -4.31 1.26
CA ASP A 93 -13.86 -4.92 2.31
C ASP A 93 -12.40 -4.45 2.23
N HIS A 94 -12.18 -3.16 2.49
CA HIS A 94 -10.84 -2.53 2.59
C HIS A 94 -9.91 -3.11 3.68
N ASP A 95 -10.33 -4.15 4.41
CA ASP A 95 -9.50 -4.87 5.38
C ASP A 95 -9.08 -6.26 4.86
N ASN A 96 -9.43 -6.60 3.61
CA ASN A 96 -9.14 -7.88 2.94
C ASN A 96 -9.52 -9.14 3.75
N VAL A 97 -10.42 -8.99 4.74
CA VAL A 97 -10.89 -10.08 5.59
C VAL A 97 -12.08 -10.80 4.94
N VAL A 98 -11.83 -12.02 4.47
CA VAL A 98 -12.90 -12.92 4.01
C VAL A 98 -13.72 -13.45 5.21
N TRP A 99 -14.99 -13.05 5.29
CA TRP A 99 -15.96 -13.51 6.32
C TRP A 99 -16.58 -14.88 6.05
#